data_AF-A0A971KED5-F1
#
_entry.id   AF-A0A971KED5-F1
#
_cell.length_a   1.000
_cell.length_b   1.000
_cell.length_c   1.000
_cell.angle_alpha   90.00
_cell.angle_beta   90.00
_cell.angle_gamma   90.00
#
_symmetry.space_group_name_H-M   'P 1'
#
loop_
_entity.id
_entity.type
_entity.pdbx_description
1 polymer ?
#
loop_
_entity_poly.entity_id
_entity_poly.type
_entity_poly.pdbx_seq_one_letter_code
_entity_poly.pdbx_strand_id
1 'polypeptide(L)'
;MDYDALVNEILTRVLAKLKEAELCATPSSCNIPDTSAISGSTCTSTATPVARKEKQITKRVVTERDMRTANDEGINCVILGEKTIITDVAKDYATRYKIEITRC
;
A
#
# COMPACT_ATOMS: atom_id res chain seq x y z
N MET A 1 -12.24 40.60 10.04
CA MET A 1 -12.05 39.15 9.82
C MET A 1 -11.46 38.61 11.10
N ASP A 2 -12.22 37.84 11.87
CA ASP A 2 -11.75 37.25 13.14
C ASP A 2 -10.89 36.02 12.84
N TYR A 3 -9.57 36.23 12.82
CA TYR A 3 -8.61 35.18 12.55
C TYR A 3 -8.61 34.12 13.66
N ASP A 4 -8.87 34.52 14.91
CA ASP A 4 -8.94 33.61 16.05
C ASP A 4 -10.09 32.60 15.93
N ALA A 5 -11.27 33.05 15.44
CA ALA A 5 -12.40 32.17 15.19
C ALA A 5 -12.07 31.12 14.10
N LEU A 6 -11.40 31.54 13.04
CA LEU A 6 -10.99 30.67 11.94
C LEU A 6 -9.93 29.65 12.39
N VAL A 7 -8.95 30.09 13.19
CA VAL A 7 -7.89 29.20 13.72
C VAL A 7 -8.49 28.14 14.65
N ASN A 8 -9.43 28.53 15.52
CA ASN A 8 -10.12 27.60 16.42
C ASN A 8 -10.97 26.56 15.66
N GLU A 9 -11.64 26.99 14.60
CA GLU A 9 -12.39 26.08 13.73
C GLU A 9 -11.47 25.07 13.03
N ILE A 10 -10.34 25.53 12.49
CA ILE A 10 -9.34 24.69 11.83
C ILE A 10 -8.77 23.65 12.82
N LEU A 11 -8.36 24.08 14.02
CA LEU A 11 -7.83 23.20 15.05
C LEU A 11 -8.84 22.12 15.45
N THR A 12 -10.10 22.50 15.64
CA THR A 12 -11.18 21.56 16.01
C THR A 12 -11.37 20.48 14.94
N ARG A 13 -11.38 20.88 13.66
CA ARG A 13 -11.53 19.94 12.53
C ARG A 13 -10.34 19.01 12.37
N VAL A 14 -9.12 19.50 12.58
CA VAL A 14 -7.90 18.69 12.48
C VAL A 14 -7.84 17.66 13.62
N LEU A 15 -8.17 18.06 14.85
CA LEU A 15 -8.20 17.15 16.00
C LEU A 15 -9.26 16.04 15.84
N ALA A 16 -10.45 16.39 15.34
CA ALA A 16 -11.50 15.39 15.04
C ALA A 16 -11.03 14.38 13.98
N LYS A 17 -10.44 14.86 12.87
CA LYS A 17 -9.91 13.99 11.80
C LYS A 17 -8.77 13.09 12.25
N LEU A 18 -7.89 13.57 13.12
CA LEU A 18 -6.81 12.75 13.70
C LEU A 18 -7.39 11.66 14.61
N LYS A 19 -8.39 11.98 15.43
CA LYS A 19 -9.07 11.01 16.30
C LYS A 19 -9.85 9.95 15.50
N GLU A 20 -10.50 10.34 14.41
CA GLU A 20 -11.20 9.41 13.50
C GLU A 20 -10.23 8.48 12.76
N ALA A 21 -9.04 8.97 12.40
CA ALA A 21 -8.01 8.17 11.74
C ALA A 21 -7.42 7.07 12.65
N GLU A 22 -7.45 7.25 13.98
CA GLU A 22 -7.00 6.23 14.94
C GLU A 22 -8.03 5.13 15.20
N LEU A 23 -9.30 5.29 14.82
CA LEU A 23 -10.35 4.27 14.98
C LEU A 23 -10.57 3.37 13.75
N CYS A 24 -9.88 3.60 12.63
CA CYS A 24 -9.98 2.74 11.44
C CYS A 24 -8.79 1.79 11.34
N ALA A 25 -8.58 1.00 12.40
CA ALA A 25 -7.67 -0.12 12.41
C ALA A 25 -8.30 -1.32 13.12
N THR A 26 -9.44 -1.82 12.61
CA THR A 26 -9.72 -3.28 12.62
C THR A 26 -10.45 -3.70 11.34
N PRO A 27 -10.11 -4.89 10.80
CA PRO A 27 -10.64 -5.41 9.55
C PRO A 27 -11.95 -6.19 9.75
N SER A 28 -12.68 -6.34 8.65
CA SER A 28 -13.63 -7.43 8.38
C SER A 28 -14.91 -7.53 9.23
N SER A 29 -16.04 -7.24 8.57
CA SER A 29 -17.19 -8.16 8.65
C SER A 29 -17.98 -8.10 7.34
N CYS A 30 -17.50 -8.83 6.35
CA CYS A 30 -18.30 -9.20 5.19
C CYS A 30 -19.11 -10.44 5.60
N ASN A 31 -20.35 -10.24 6.05
CA ASN A 31 -21.30 -11.34 6.21
C ASN A 31 -21.69 -11.86 4.83
N ILE A 32 -21.08 -12.97 4.39
CA ILE A 32 -21.56 -13.78 3.27
C ILE A 32 -21.93 -15.14 3.86
N PRO A 33 -23.20 -15.60 3.73
CA PRO A 33 -23.52 -16.97 4.10
C PRO A 33 -23.01 -17.94 3.02
N ASP A 34 -22.26 -18.90 3.52
CA ASP A 34 -21.88 -20.22 3.02
C ASP A 34 -22.60 -20.73 1.75
N THR A 35 -21.83 -21.13 0.75
CA THR A 35 -22.09 -22.37 0.00
C THR A 35 -20.77 -22.90 -0.56
N SER A 36 -20.20 -23.85 0.19
CA SER A 36 -19.61 -25.10 -0.30
C SER A 36 -18.28 -25.08 -1.05
N ALA A 37 -17.26 -25.49 -0.29
CA ALA A 37 -16.27 -26.51 -0.63
C ALA A 37 -15.29 -26.26 -1.80
N ILE A 38 -13.99 -26.16 -1.46
CA ILE A 38 -13.04 -27.28 -1.58
C ILE A 38 -11.79 -26.94 -0.74
N SER A 39 -11.48 -27.85 0.20
CA SER A 39 -10.28 -27.85 1.02
C SER A 39 -9.00 -27.95 0.19
N GLY A 40 -8.03 -27.10 0.52
CA GLY A 40 -6.64 -27.21 0.11
C GLY A 40 -5.76 -26.48 1.12
N SER A 41 -5.72 -27.00 2.34
CA SER A 41 -4.96 -26.46 3.47
C SER A 41 -3.46 -26.67 3.26
N THR A 42 -2.67 -25.60 3.34
CA THR A 42 -1.43 -25.59 4.12
C THR A 42 -1.16 -24.16 4.55
N CYS A 43 -1.56 -23.85 5.77
CA CYS A 43 -1.12 -22.68 6.51
C CYS A 43 0.33 -22.90 6.98
N THR A 44 1.20 -21.93 6.67
CA THR A 44 2.40 -21.68 7.47
C THR A 44 2.39 -20.21 7.87
N SER A 45 1.83 -19.97 9.06
CA SER A 45 2.01 -18.72 9.78
C SER A 45 3.46 -18.63 10.23
N THR A 46 4.24 -17.68 9.72
CA THR A 46 5.23 -16.92 10.51
C THR A 46 5.90 -15.85 9.67
N ALA A 47 5.44 -14.62 9.83
CA ALA A 47 6.30 -13.47 10.10
C ALA A 47 5.37 -12.30 10.35
N THR A 48 5.50 -11.68 11.51
CA THR A 48 5.30 -10.25 11.65
C THR A 48 6.14 -9.54 10.57
N PRO A 49 5.57 -8.64 9.74
CA PRO A 49 6.36 -7.59 9.17
C PRO A 49 5.77 -6.26 9.62
N VAL A 50 6.63 -5.44 10.20
CA VAL A 50 6.54 -3.98 10.15
C VAL A 50 5.92 -3.61 8.80
N ALA A 51 4.79 -2.91 8.78
CA ALA A 51 3.94 -2.67 7.61
C ALA A 51 4.74 -2.09 6.41
N ARG A 52 5.45 -2.96 5.69
CA ARG A 52 6.15 -2.65 4.46
C ARG A 52 5.07 -2.81 3.41
N LYS A 53 4.55 -1.69 2.91
CA LYS A 53 3.61 -1.72 1.81
C LYS A 53 4.34 -2.35 0.63
N GLU A 54 3.97 -3.58 0.31
CA GLU A 54 4.45 -4.34 -0.83
C GLU A 54 3.38 -4.29 -1.91
N LYS A 55 3.77 -4.04 -3.15
CA LYS A 55 2.84 -4.08 -4.29
C LYS A 55 3.35 -5.01 -5.36
N GLN A 56 2.48 -5.94 -5.73
CA GLN A 56 2.70 -6.84 -6.85
C GLN A 56 2.25 -6.15 -8.14
N ILE A 57 3.16 -6.04 -9.11
CA ILE A 57 2.84 -5.54 -10.44
C ILE A 57 2.73 -6.74 -11.39
N THR A 58 1.52 -7.00 -11.88
CA THR A 58 1.22 -8.12 -12.81
C THR A 58 1.34 -7.74 -14.29
N LYS A 59 1.78 -6.51 -14.59
CA LYS A 59 1.97 -6.03 -15.96
C LYS A 59 3.22 -6.67 -16.58
N ARG A 60 3.16 -6.98 -17.88
CA ARG A 60 4.30 -7.56 -18.64
C ARG A 60 5.49 -6.60 -18.74
N VAL A 61 5.25 -5.30 -18.82
CA VAL A 61 6.29 -4.27 -18.93
C VAL A 61 6.05 -3.22 -17.85
N VAL A 62 7.10 -2.91 -17.09
CA VAL A 62 7.09 -1.96 -15.98
C VAL A 62 7.87 -0.71 -16.37
N THR A 63 7.17 0.41 -16.32
CA THR A 63 7.65 1.73 -16.72
C THR A 63 7.92 2.62 -15.52
N GLU A 64 8.64 3.72 -15.73
CA GLU A 64 8.88 4.73 -14.68
C GLU A 64 7.59 5.26 -14.07
N ARG A 65 6.52 5.39 -14.86
CA ARG A 65 5.19 5.76 -14.35
C ARG A 65 4.67 4.78 -13.31
N ASP A 66 4.83 3.48 -13.54
CA ASP A 66 4.37 2.46 -12.59
C ASP A 66 5.16 2.52 -11.28
N MET A 67 6.48 2.79 -11.35
CA MET A 67 7.32 3.02 -10.16
C MET A 67 6.94 4.28 -9.40
N ARG A 68 6.61 5.36 -10.11
CA ARG A 68 6.13 6.60 -9.51
C ARG A 68 4.82 6.37 -8.76
N THR A 69 3.85 5.69 -9.36
CA THR A 69 2.59 5.35 -8.69
C THR A 69 2.84 4.50 -7.44
N ALA A 70 3.77 3.54 -7.49
CA ALA A 70 4.15 2.77 -6.30
C ALA A 70 4.75 3.67 -5.20
N ASN A 71 5.64 4.58 -5.58
CA ASN A 71 6.27 5.52 -4.65
C ASN A 71 5.25 6.51 -4.05
N ASP A 72 4.30 7.01 -4.83
CA ASP A 72 3.23 7.91 -4.39
C ASP A 72 2.33 7.24 -3.34
N GLU A 73 2.13 5.93 -3.44
CA GLU A 73 1.41 5.11 -2.46
C GLU A 73 2.25 4.78 -1.19
N GLY A 74 3.54 5.13 -1.20
CA GLY A 74 4.51 4.86 -0.14
C GLY A 74 5.02 3.41 -0.11
N ILE A 75 5.05 2.75 -1.26
CA ILE A 75 5.53 1.36 -1.41
C ILE A 75 7.04 1.39 -1.62
N ASN A 76 7.76 0.72 -0.71
CA ASN A 76 9.22 0.66 -0.78
C ASN A 76 9.73 -0.68 -1.36
N CYS A 77 8.82 -1.63 -1.62
CA CYS A 77 9.12 -2.96 -2.12
C CYS A 77 8.14 -3.33 -3.22
N VAL A 78 8.67 -3.59 -4.42
CA VAL A 78 7.88 -3.98 -5.58
C VAL A 78 8.18 -5.44 -5.94
N ILE A 79 7.13 -6.25 -5.99
CA ILE A 79 7.20 -7.65 -6.40
C ILE A 79 6.82 -7.73 -7.87
N LEU A 80 7.72 -8.28 -8.69
CA LEU A 80 7.54 -8.46 -10.12
C LEU A 80 7.45 -9.94 -10.45
N GLY A 81 6.58 -10.31 -11.39
CA GLY A 81 6.52 -11.69 -11.87
C GLY A 81 7.74 -12.06 -12.72
N GLU A 82 8.11 -13.35 -12.76
CA GLU A 82 9.28 -13.89 -13.47
C GLU A 82 9.49 -13.36 -14.90
N LYS A 83 8.40 -13.18 -15.66
CA LYS A 83 8.42 -12.76 -17.07
C LYS A 83 8.27 -11.26 -17.27
N THR A 84 8.31 -10.50 -16.19
CA THR A 84 8.10 -9.05 -16.21
C THR A 84 9.36 -8.33 -16.68
N ILE A 85 9.21 -7.46 -17.67
CA ILE A 85 10.30 -6.65 -18.21
C ILE A 85 10.30 -5.31 -17.50
N ILE A 86 11.43 -4.92 -16.92
CA ILE A 86 11.63 -3.59 -16.35
C ILE A 86 12.33 -2.73 -17.38
N THR A 87 11.80 -1.54 -17.64
CA THR A 87 12.47 -0.54 -18.48
C THR A 87 13.67 0.06 -17.76
N ASP A 88 14.71 0.48 -18.50
CA ASP A 88 15.92 1.07 -17.91
C ASP A 88 15.57 2.29 -17.03
N VAL A 89 14.63 3.12 -17.48
CA VAL A 89 14.15 4.29 -16.73
C VAL A 89 13.51 3.88 -15.40
N ALA A 90 12.76 2.78 -15.36
CA ALA A 90 12.17 2.28 -14.12
C ALA A 90 13.24 1.73 -13.15
N LYS A 91 14.29 1.10 -13.67
CA LYS A 91 15.42 0.61 -12.87
C LYS A 91 16.22 1.76 -12.24
N ASP A 92 16.48 2.80 -13.03
CA ASP A 92 17.12 4.03 -12.54
C ASP A 92 16.26 4.71 -11.47
N TYR A 93 14.94 4.76 -11.68
CA TYR A 93 14.02 5.30 -10.70
C TYR A 93 14.09 4.52 -9.38
N ALA A 94 13.99 3.19 -9.41
CA ALA A 94 14.09 2.37 -8.21
C ALA A 94 15.41 2.59 -7.44
N THR A 95 16.53 2.72 -8.16
CA THR A 95 17.84 3.00 -7.56
C THR A 95 17.89 4.36 -6.86
N ARG A 96 17.31 5.41 -7.47
CA ARG A 96 17.30 6.77 -6.91
C ARG A 96 16.43 6.89 -5.66
N TYR A 97 15.28 6.23 -5.67
CA TYR A 97 14.29 6.30 -4.59
C TYR A 97 14.45 5.17 -3.55
N LYS A 98 15.47 4.32 -3.69
CA LYS A 98 15.76 3.19 -2.80
C LYS A 98 14.59 2.21 -2.68
N ILE A 99 13.92 1.96 -3.81
CA ILE A 99 12.84 0.98 -3.92
C ILE A 99 13.47 -0.40 -4.18
N GLU A 100 13.13 -1.37 -3.36
CA GLU A 100 13.59 -2.74 -3.53
C GLU A 100 12.72 -3.47 -4.56
N ILE A 101 13.37 -4.13 -5.51
CA ILE A 101 12.71 -4.92 -6.55
C ILE A 101 12.99 -6.39 -6.30
N THR A 102 11.93 -7.17 -6.06
CA THR A 102 12.00 -8.62 -5.90
C THR A 102 11.32 -9.30 -7.09
N ARG A 103 11.94 -10.37 -7.62
CA ARG A 103 11.32 -11.22 -8.64
C ARG A 103 10.77 -12.48 -7.98
N CYS A 104 9.51 -12.80 -8.26
CA CYS A 104 8.82 -14.01 -7.83
C CYS A 104 8.33 -14.82 -9.02
#